data_AF-A0A9D6AQV9-F1
#
_entry.id   AF-A0A9D6AQV9-F1
#
_cell.length_a   1.000
_cell.length_b   1.000
_cell.length_c   1.000
_cell.angle_alpha   90.00
_cell.angle_beta   90.00
_cell.angle_gamma   90.00
#
_symmetry.space_group_name_H-M   'P 1'
#
loop_
_entity.id
_entity.type
_entity.pdbx_description
1 polymer ?
#
loop_
_entity_poly.entity_id
_entity_poly.type
_entity_poly.pdbx_seq_one_letter_code
_entity_poly.pdbx_strand_id
1 'polypeptide(L)'
;MASPLFFLHIPKTAGTTLNAVLDANFALDAVLDLYTEEQYRAVRDLTYDRLREYVLVRGHIFVRDFGEIFDGPVPLRAFTFLRDPVLRVISEYFYLKRWLKSHLHKYLNENKVTLTDYVTSDVGVLRRRGCGGADATA
;
A
#
# COMPACT_ATOMS: atom_id res chain seq x y z
N MET A 1 -8.54 -16.68 -21.06
CA MET A 1 -7.81 -16.80 -19.78
C MET A 1 -8.63 -16.10 -18.69
N ALA A 2 -8.51 -16.52 -17.44
CA ALA A 2 -9.23 -15.89 -16.33
C ALA A 2 -8.63 -14.51 -16.00
N SER A 3 -9.46 -13.55 -15.61
CA SER A 3 -9.02 -12.25 -15.11
C SER A 3 -8.08 -12.41 -13.90
N PRO A 4 -6.93 -11.70 -13.87
CA PRO A 4 -6.03 -11.73 -12.72
C PRO A 4 -6.73 -11.27 -11.44
N LEU A 5 -6.35 -11.85 -10.30
CA LEU A 5 -6.75 -11.35 -8.99
C LEU A 5 -5.94 -10.10 -8.66
N PHE A 6 -6.58 -9.09 -8.07
CA PHE A 6 -5.88 -7.91 -7.58
C PHE A 6 -6.11 -7.73 -6.08
N PHE A 7 -5.07 -7.95 -5.28
CA PHE A 7 -5.10 -7.64 -3.86
C PHE A 7 -4.72 -6.17 -3.64
N LEU A 8 -5.74 -5.34 -3.40
CA LEU A 8 -5.55 -3.96 -2.96
C LEU A 8 -5.13 -3.97 -1.48
N HIS A 9 -3.84 -3.85 -1.22
CA HIS A 9 -3.29 -3.89 0.12
C HIS A 9 -3.46 -2.53 0.81
N ILE A 10 -4.35 -2.46 1.81
CA ILE A 10 -4.47 -1.29 2.67
C ILE A 10 -3.56 -1.46 3.91
N PRO A 11 -2.70 -0.50 4.24
CA PRO A 11 -1.84 -0.63 5.42
C PRO A 11 -2.62 -0.91 6.70
N LYS A 12 -2.06 -1.82 7.52
CA LYS A 12 -2.55 -2.20 8.86
C LYS A 12 -3.87 -2.98 8.89
N THR A 13 -4.22 -3.64 7.79
CA THR A 13 -5.39 -4.55 7.68
C THR A 13 -5.02 -6.03 7.55
N ALA A 14 -3.90 -6.44 8.16
CA ALA A 14 -3.33 -7.79 8.08
C ALA A 14 -2.81 -8.21 6.69
N GLY A 15 -2.58 -7.26 5.78
CA GLY A 15 -2.08 -7.56 4.44
C GLY A 15 -0.69 -8.22 4.39
N THR A 16 0.18 -8.02 5.38
CA THR A 16 1.45 -8.79 5.48
C THR A 16 1.19 -10.28 5.67
N THR A 17 0.23 -10.65 6.52
CA THR A 17 -0.15 -12.05 6.73
C THR A 17 -0.76 -12.63 5.46
N LEU A 18 -1.64 -11.87 4.80
CA LEU A 18 -2.23 -12.30 3.54
C LEU A 18 -1.18 -12.45 2.44
N ASN A 19 -0.20 -11.55 2.34
CA ASN A 19 0.91 -11.67 1.40
C ASN A 19 1.68 -12.98 1.62
N ALA A 20 1.98 -13.36 2.86
CA ALA A 20 2.64 -14.64 3.15
C ALA A 20 1.81 -15.85 2.69
N VAL A 21 0.47 -15.79 2.83
CA VAL A 21 -0.42 -16.82 2.27
C VAL A 21 -0.36 -16.81 0.75
N LEU A 22 -0.40 -15.64 0.10
CA LEU A 22 -0.32 -15.53 -1.36
C LEU A 22 1.03 -16.05 -1.89
N ASP A 23 2.15 -15.70 -1.25
CA ASP A 23 3.50 -16.18 -1.60
C ASP A 23 3.60 -17.71 -1.54
N ALA A 24 2.87 -18.35 -0.62
CA ALA A 24 2.85 -19.80 -0.49
C ALA A 24 1.95 -20.50 -1.53
N ASN A 25 1.10 -19.77 -2.24
CA ASN A 25 0.06 -20.33 -3.13
C ASN A 25 0.21 -19.91 -4.60
N PHE A 26 1.08 -18.95 -4.92
CA PHE A 26 1.32 -18.48 -6.29
C PHE A 26 2.80 -18.57 -6.64
N ALA A 27 3.10 -18.98 -7.88
CA ALA A 27 4.46 -18.97 -8.40
C ALA A 27 4.95 -17.51 -8.54
N LEU A 28 6.22 -17.26 -8.21
CA LEU A 28 6.78 -15.90 -8.16
C LEU A 28 6.67 -15.16 -9.50
N ASP A 29 6.85 -15.86 -10.61
CA ASP A 29 6.73 -15.33 -11.98
C ASP A 29 5.28 -15.04 -12.41
N ALA A 30 4.30 -15.60 -11.69
CA ALA A 30 2.87 -15.33 -11.89
C ALA A 30 2.35 -14.15 -11.03
N VAL A 31 3.22 -13.50 -10.23
CA VAL A 31 2.85 -12.41 -9.32
C VAL A 31 3.46 -11.09 -9.78
N LEU A 32 2.64 -10.04 -9.80
CA LEU A 32 3.05 -8.66 -10.03
C LEU A 32 2.91 -7.84 -8.75
N ASP A 33 4.03 -7.32 -8.25
CA ASP A 33 4.11 -6.49 -7.05
C ASP A 33 4.08 -4.98 -7.38
N LEU A 34 3.32 -4.21 -6.59
CA LEU A 34 3.12 -2.76 -6.72
C LEU A 34 3.27 -2.06 -5.35
N TYR A 35 4.45 -2.19 -4.74
CA TYR A 35 4.79 -1.66 -3.43
C TYR A 35 5.80 -0.51 -3.47
N THR A 36 6.56 -0.38 -4.56
CA THR A 36 7.60 0.65 -4.72
C THR A 36 7.42 1.44 -6.00
N GLU A 37 7.99 2.64 -6.05
CA GLU A 37 7.96 3.49 -7.24
C GLU A 37 8.63 2.83 -8.45
N GLU A 38 9.69 2.05 -8.24
CA GLU A 38 10.36 1.29 -9.29
C GLU A 38 9.42 0.24 -9.91
N GLN A 39 8.63 -0.44 -9.07
CA GLN A 39 7.63 -1.41 -9.52
C GLN A 39 6.50 -0.72 -10.31
N TYR A 40 6.02 0.44 -9.83
CA TYR A 40 5.04 1.23 -10.57
C TYR A 40 5.55 1.67 -11.94
N ARG A 41 6.80 2.12 -12.02
CA ARG A 41 7.43 2.49 -13.31
C ARG A 41 7.54 1.30 -14.24
N ALA A 42 8.01 0.15 -13.75
CA ALA A 42 8.13 -1.06 -14.55
C ALA A 42 6.78 -1.50 -15.16
N VAL A 43 5.68 -1.32 -14.44
CA VAL A 43 4.34 -1.67 -14.95
C VAL A 43 3.85 -0.74 -16.05
N ARG A 44 4.23 0.54 -16.04
CA ARG A 44 3.88 1.47 -17.12
C ARG A 44 4.47 1.07 -18.47
N ASP A 45 5.57 0.34 -18.44
CA ASP A 45 6.26 -0.14 -19.64
C ASP A 45 5.77 -1.53 -20.10
N LEU A 46 4.88 -2.19 -19.35
CA LEU A 46 4.33 -3.49 -19.71
C LEU A 46 3.26 -3.37 -20.80
N THR A 47 3.31 -4.26 -21.78
CA THR A 47 2.22 -4.42 -22.74
C THR A 47 1.03 -5.13 -22.07
N TYR A 48 -0.18 -4.91 -22.60
CA TYR A 48 -1.38 -5.60 -22.11
C TYR A 48 -1.30 -7.12 -22.24
N ASP A 49 -0.57 -7.65 -23.24
CA ASP A 49 -0.36 -9.08 -23.38
C ASP A 49 0.53 -9.64 -22.28
N ARG A 50 1.57 -8.89 -21.86
CA ARG A 50 2.39 -9.26 -20.70
C ARG A 50 1.61 -9.19 -19.41
N LEU A 51 0.74 -8.18 -19.23
CA LEU A 51 -0.11 -8.08 -18.05
C LEU A 51 -1.06 -9.28 -17.89
N ARG A 52 -1.48 -9.91 -18.98
CA ARG A 52 -2.33 -11.12 -18.97
C ARG A 52 -1.59 -12.38 -18.53
N GLU A 53 -0.26 -12.38 -18.52
CA GLU A 53 0.54 -13.51 -18.05
C GLU A 53 0.50 -13.63 -16.51
N TYR A 54 0.23 -12.52 -15.81
CA TYR A 54 0.11 -12.53 -14.36
C TYR A 54 -1.23 -13.09 -13.89
N VAL A 55 -1.19 -13.84 -12.80
CA VAL A 55 -2.38 -14.42 -12.16
C VAL A 55 -2.79 -13.60 -10.94
N LEU A 56 -1.82 -12.98 -10.28
CA LEU A 56 -2.01 -12.15 -9.09
C LEU A 56 -1.27 -10.82 -9.22
N VAL A 57 -1.98 -9.73 -9.01
CA VAL A 57 -1.43 -8.39 -8.79
C VAL A 57 -1.64 -8.02 -7.32
N ARG A 58 -0.67 -7.38 -6.66
CA ARG A 58 -0.84 -6.91 -5.28
C ARG A 58 -0.01 -5.67 -4.98
N GLY A 59 -0.53 -4.77 -4.14
CA GLY A 59 0.19 -3.53 -3.84
C GLY A 59 -0.61 -2.44 -3.13
N HIS A 60 0.04 -1.30 -2.93
CA HIS A 60 -0.52 -0.10 -2.28
C HIS A 60 -0.88 0.95 -3.33
N ILE A 61 -2.12 0.96 -3.82
CA ILE A 61 -2.53 1.84 -4.92
C ILE A 61 -3.25 3.09 -4.38
N PHE A 62 -2.93 4.26 -4.93
CA PHE A 62 -3.63 5.50 -4.60
C PHE A 62 -4.93 5.61 -5.41
N VAL A 63 -5.95 6.26 -4.81
CA VAL A 63 -7.25 6.47 -5.46
C VAL A 63 -7.13 7.15 -6.83
N ARG A 64 -6.12 8.02 -7.02
CA ARG A 64 -5.87 8.69 -8.30
C ARG A 64 -5.55 7.73 -9.45
N ASP A 65 -4.98 6.57 -9.13
CA ASP A 65 -4.51 5.58 -10.11
C ASP A 65 -5.62 4.56 -10.44
N PHE A 66 -6.78 4.62 -9.76
CA PHE A 66 -7.85 3.61 -9.90
C PHE A 66 -8.43 3.54 -11.31
N GLY A 67 -8.57 4.67 -12.00
CA GLY A 67 -9.07 4.67 -13.39
C GLY A 67 -8.14 3.91 -14.33
N GLU A 68 -6.82 4.15 -14.24
CA GLU A 68 -5.84 3.45 -15.07
C GLU A 68 -5.84 1.94 -14.82
N ILE A 69 -6.12 1.52 -13.59
CA ILE A 69 -6.05 0.11 -13.17
C ILE A 69 -7.36 -0.64 -13.38
N PHE A 70 -8.50 -0.03 -13.07
CA PHE A 70 -9.81 -0.69 -13.12
C PHE A 70 -10.55 -0.47 -14.43
N ASP A 71 -10.31 0.65 -15.13
CA ASP A 71 -10.88 0.92 -16.45
C ASP A 71 -9.93 0.53 -17.59
N GLY A 72 -8.77 -0.05 -17.25
CA GLY A 72 -7.81 -0.59 -18.20
C GLY A 72 -8.35 -1.78 -19.02
N PRO A 73 -7.72 -2.13 -20.14
CA PRO A 73 -8.21 -3.17 -21.05
C PRO A 73 -7.99 -4.61 -20.54
N VAL A 74 -7.33 -4.77 -19.39
CA VAL A 74 -7.21 -6.06 -18.70
C VAL A 74 -8.13 -6.01 -17.48
N PRO A 75 -9.27 -6.73 -17.49
CA PRO A 75 -10.19 -6.72 -16.36
C PRO A 75 -9.57 -7.43 -15.16
N LEU A 76 -9.48 -6.72 -14.02
CA LEU A 76 -8.96 -7.23 -12.75
C LEU A 76 -10.08 -7.61 -11.79
N ARG A 77 -9.89 -8.70 -11.04
CA ARG A 77 -10.78 -9.10 -9.94
C ARG A 77 -10.21 -8.62 -8.62
N ALA A 78 -10.63 -7.42 -8.21
CA ALA A 78 -10.15 -6.78 -7.00
C ALA A 78 -10.70 -7.42 -5.72
N PHE A 79 -9.88 -7.51 -4.69
CA PHE A 79 -10.31 -7.77 -3.32
C PHE A 79 -9.39 -7.03 -2.35
N THR A 80 -9.88 -6.79 -1.14
CA THR A 80 -9.13 -6.11 -0.09
C THR A 80 -9.58 -6.58 1.28
N PHE A 81 -8.76 -6.32 2.29
CA PHE A 81 -9.10 -6.54 3.69
C PHE A 81 -9.28 -5.18 4.35
N LEU A 82 -10.39 -5.04 5.06
CA LEU A 82 -10.71 -3.88 5.86
C LEU A 82 -10.53 -4.20 7.35
N ARG A 83 -10.38 -3.14 8.14
CA ARG A 83 -10.29 -3.20 9.59
C ARG A 83 -11.12 -2.07 10.17
N ASP A 84 -11.64 -2.27 11.38
CA ASP A 84 -12.23 -1.18 12.16
C ASP A 84 -11.32 0.06 12.11
N PRO A 85 -11.86 1.23 11.74
CA PRO A 85 -11.06 2.42 11.45
C PRO A 85 -10.29 2.91 12.68
N VAL A 86 -10.87 2.80 13.88
CA VAL A 86 -10.22 3.22 15.13
C VAL A 86 -9.03 2.31 15.42
N LEU A 87 -9.23 1.00 15.39
CA LEU A 87 -8.17 0.02 15.61
C LEU A 87 -7.06 0.09 14.55
N ARG A 88 -7.41 0.42 13.29
CA ARG A 88 -6.43 0.62 12.22
C ARG A 88 -5.52 1.80 12.53
N VAL A 89 -6.08 2.96 12.92
CA VAL A 89 -5.30 4.17 13.26
C VAL A 89 -4.41 3.95 14.48
N ILE A 90 -4.91 3.26 15.51
CA ILE A 90 -4.10 2.88 16.68
C ILE A 90 -2.92 2.01 16.26
N SER A 91 -3.17 1.01 15.40
CA SER A 91 -2.12 0.12 14.88
C SER A 91 -1.08 0.86 14.03
N GLU A 92 -1.51 1.82 13.23
CA GLU A 92 -0.66 2.70 12.42
C GLU A 92 0.26 3.56 13.31
N TYR A 93 -0.30 4.23 14.32
CA TYR A 93 0.48 5.04 15.27
C TYR A 93 1.62 4.24 15.92
N PHE A 94 1.33 3.09 16.53
CA PHE A 94 2.37 2.27 17.16
C PHE A 94 3.32 1.61 16.17
N TYR A 95 2.90 1.40 14.92
CA TYR A 95 3.78 0.94 13.87
C TYR A 95 4.79 2.03 13.47
N LEU A 96 4.33 3.24 13.21
CA LEU A 96 5.17 4.38 12.81
C LEU A 96 6.17 4.79 13.91
N LYS A 97 5.78 4.67 15.19
CA LYS A 97 6.71 4.89 16.31
C LYS A 97 7.84 3.87 16.39
N ARG A 98 7.69 2.68 15.81
CA ARG A 98 8.74 1.63 15.81
C ARG A 98 9.51 1.55 14.50
N TRP A 99 8.91 1.97 13.39
CA TRP A 99 9.48 1.81 12.07
C TRP A 99 10.52 2.89 11.76
N LEU A 100 11.81 2.58 11.98
CA LEU A 100 12.94 3.52 11.83
C LEU A 100 13.01 4.23 10.46
N LYS A 101 12.56 3.57 9.39
CA LYS A 101 12.58 4.14 8.03
C LYS A 101 11.42 5.10 7.74
N SER A 102 10.44 5.23 8.65
CA SER A 102 9.36 6.20 8.48
C SER A 102 9.88 7.61 8.63
N HIS A 103 9.48 8.51 7.73
CA HIS A 103 9.70 9.96 7.90
C HIS A 103 9.06 10.51 9.19
N LEU A 104 8.05 9.84 9.75
CA LEU A 104 7.41 10.24 11.02
C LEU A 104 8.11 9.68 12.25
N HIS A 105 8.97 8.67 12.13
CA HIS A 105 9.54 7.99 13.29
C HIS A 105 10.25 8.94 14.24
N LYS A 106 11.15 9.76 13.71
CA LYS A 106 11.91 10.76 14.47
C LYS A 106 10.96 11.77 15.14
N TYR A 107 10.05 12.35 14.36
CA TYR A 107 9.10 13.34 14.85
C TYR A 107 8.22 12.80 15.99
N LEU A 108 7.64 11.61 15.82
CA LEU A 108 6.74 11.01 16.82
C LEU A 108 7.45 10.71 18.15
N ASN A 109 8.72 10.29 18.09
CA ASN A 109 9.46 9.88 19.28
C ASN A 109 10.16 11.06 19.98
N GLU A 110 10.84 11.94 19.24
CA GLU A 110 11.54 13.09 19.82
C GLU A 110 10.57 14.11 20.44
N ASN A 111 9.42 14.34 19.80
CA ASN A 111 8.38 15.25 20.32
C ASN A 111 7.42 14.55 21.30
N LYS A 112 7.66 13.28 21.64
CA LYS A 112 6.81 12.48 22.54
C LYS A 112 5.32 12.51 22.17
N VAL A 113 5.03 12.56 20.87
CA VAL A 113 3.66 12.67 20.34
C VAL A 113 2.82 11.51 20.88
N THR A 114 1.73 11.83 21.58
CA THR A 114 0.78 10.84 22.11
C THR A 114 -0.16 10.35 21.01
N LEU A 115 -0.92 9.28 21.28
CA LEU A 115 -1.97 8.85 20.35
C LEU A 115 -3.04 9.93 20.17
N THR A 116 -3.40 10.64 21.24
CA THR A 116 -4.36 11.75 21.19
C THR A 116 -3.83 12.84 20.27
N ASP A 117 -2.60 13.32 20.49
CA ASP A 117 -1.96 14.33 19.62
C ASP A 117 -1.91 13.86 18.18
N TYR A 118 -1.53 12.59 17.96
CA TYR A 118 -1.44 12.00 16.63
C TYR A 118 -2.77 12.09 15.88
N VAL A 119 -3.91 11.92 16.54
CA VAL A 119 -5.24 11.93 15.92
C VAL A 119 -5.82 13.34 15.82
N THR A 120 -5.62 14.19 16.83
CA THR A 120 -6.29 15.50 16.93
C THR A 120 -5.45 16.69 16.46
N SER A 121 -4.16 16.53 16.21
CA SER A 121 -3.28 17.64 15.84
C SER A 121 -3.49 18.12 14.40
N ASP A 122 -3.39 19.43 14.22
CA ASP A 122 -3.42 20.10 12.91
C ASP A 122 -2.04 20.31 12.30
N VAL A 123 -0.96 19.83 12.94
CA VAL A 123 0.39 19.98 12.41
C VAL A 123 0.49 19.24 11.08
N GLY A 124 0.97 19.93 10.03
CA GLY A 124 0.98 19.42 8.66
C GLY A 124 1.73 18.10 8.47
N VAL A 125 2.74 17.80 9.31
CA VAL A 125 3.47 16.52 9.30
C VAL A 125 2.58 15.37 9.79
N LEU A 126 1.70 15.63 10.76
CA LEU A 126 0.73 14.67 11.28
C LEU A 126 -0.54 14.61 10.42
N ARG A 127 -0.82 15.58 9.54
CA ARG A 127 -1.89 15.44 8.55
C ARG A 127 -1.47 14.65 7.30
N ARG A 128 -0.19 14.69 6.92
CA ARG A 128 0.37 14.00 5.75
C ARG A 128 1.02 12.65 6.10
N ARG A 129 0.28 11.80 6.82
CA ARG A 129 0.77 10.51 7.36
C ARG A 129 1.10 9.49 6.28
N GLY A 130 0.37 9.52 5.16
CA GLY A 130 0.48 8.56 4.06
C GLY A 130 1.44 8.96 2.93
N CYS A 131 2.08 10.13 3.01
CA CYS A 131 2.93 10.66 1.94
C CYS A 131 4.40 10.23 2.04
N GLY A 132 4.72 9.30 2.95
CA GLY A 132 6.08 8.85 3.21
C GLY A 132 6.59 7.86 2.18
N GLY A 133 7.03 8.35 1.01
CA GLY A 133 7.70 7.51 0.02
C GLY A 133 8.19 8.19 -1.27
N ALA A 134 7.57 9.28 -1.74
CA ALA A 134 7.91 9.83 -3.06
C ALA A 134 8.29 11.32 -3.10
N ASP A 135 7.74 12.20 -2.26
CA ASP A 135 7.95 13.66 -2.43
C ASP A 135 8.23 14.37 -1.11
N ALA A 136 9.50 14.33 -0.68
CA ALA A 136 10.04 15.19 0.37
C ALA A 136 11.22 16.04 -0.12
N THR A 137 11.17 16.45 -1.40
CA THR A 137 11.99 17.54 -1.93
C THR A 137 11.07 18.59 -2.52
N ALA A 138 11.21 19.80 -1.98
CA ALA A 138 10.73 21.03 -2.59
C ALA A 138 11.28 21.23 -4.01
#